data_AF-A0A920N5S0-F1
#
_entry.id   AF-A0A920N5S0-F1
#
_cell.length_a   1.000
_cell.length_b   1.000
_cell.length_c   1.000
_cell.angle_alpha   90.00
_cell.angle_beta   90.00
_cell.angle_gamma   90.00
#
_symmetry.space_group_name_H-M   'P 1'
#
loop_
_entity.id
_entity.type
_entity.pdbx_description
1 polymer ?
#
loop_
_entity_poly.entity_id
_entity_poly.type
_entity_poly.pdbx_seq_one_letter_code
_entity_poly.pdbx_strand_id
1 'polypeptide(L)'
;MLEGGEWLSERGEEERFLDERFRLASPGKSWRRDAVTFAPLRRTPHVLTRLSGKRVEACPAVKGERGESVFRDGESIDQWRGRLVGLAVDVGTTTVAAELIDLETSESLCCGGFENPKRFGGSDVISRVAYDLRHGGEMHQAIIKA
;
A
#
# COMPACT_ATOMS: atom_id res chain seq x y z
N MET A 1 4.82 -29.26 -7.82
CA MET A 1 6.19 -29.80 -7.67
C MET A 1 7.10 -28.78 -8.34
N LEU A 2 8.06 -28.19 -7.63
CA LEU A 2 9.00 -27.24 -8.25
C LEU A 2 10.05 -28.07 -9.01
N GLU A 3 9.90 -28.16 -10.32
CA GLU A 3 10.94 -28.72 -11.20
C GLU A 3 12.02 -27.64 -11.41
N GLY A 4 13.30 -28.01 -11.29
CA GLY A 4 14.42 -27.10 -11.52
C GLY A 4 15.19 -26.65 -10.26
N GLY A 5 14.82 -27.13 -9.07
CA GLY A 5 15.48 -26.77 -7.81
C GLY A 5 16.94 -27.26 -7.72
N GLU A 6 17.26 -28.36 -8.40
CA GLU A 6 18.61 -28.93 -8.53
C GLU A 6 19.59 -28.03 -9.29
N TRP A 7 19.09 -27.01 -10.00
CA TRP A 7 19.91 -26.07 -10.75
C TRP A 7 20.20 -24.79 -9.99
N LEU A 8 19.67 -24.63 -8.78
CA LEU A 8 19.95 -23.47 -7.95
C LEU A 8 21.45 -23.42 -7.62
N SER A 9 22.04 -22.23 -7.71
CA SER A 9 23.40 -22.03 -7.21
C SER A 9 23.48 -22.33 -5.71
N GLU A 10 24.68 -22.45 -5.17
CA GLU A 10 24.86 -22.37 -3.71
C GLU A 10 24.37 -21.02 -3.19
N ARG A 11 24.01 -20.98 -1.91
CA ARG A 11 23.56 -19.75 -1.26
C ARG A 11 24.73 -18.77 -1.10
N GLY A 12 24.57 -17.58 -1.65
CA GLY A 12 25.54 -16.48 -1.51
C GLY A 12 25.29 -15.62 -0.28
N GLU A 13 26.23 -14.72 0.06
CA GLU A 13 26.02 -13.72 1.12
C GLU A 13 24.80 -12.83 0.84
N GLU A 14 24.52 -12.55 -0.42
CA GLU A 14 23.36 -11.80 -0.92
C GLU A 14 22.01 -12.46 -0.56
N GLU A 15 22.00 -13.74 -0.20
CA GLU A 15 20.77 -14.50 0.14
C GLU A 15 20.60 -14.70 1.65
N ARG A 16 21.48 -14.13 2.50
CA ARG A 16 21.44 -14.31 3.96
C ARG A 16 20.14 -13.85 4.61
N PHE A 17 19.43 -12.93 3.98
CA PHE A 17 18.17 -12.40 4.50
C PHE A 17 16.93 -13.24 4.10
N LEU A 18 17.08 -14.28 3.27
CA LEU A 18 15.98 -15.11 2.78
C LEU A 18 15.81 -16.40 3.61
N ASP A 19 14.57 -16.70 3.99
CA ASP A 19 14.16 -18.01 4.56
C ASP A 19 14.52 -19.16 3.60
N GLU A 20 14.79 -20.37 4.12
CA GLU A 20 15.27 -21.54 3.36
C GLU A 20 14.41 -21.89 2.13
N ARG A 21 13.13 -21.52 2.15
CA ARG A 21 12.18 -21.77 1.06
C ARG A 21 12.31 -20.79 -0.12
N PHE A 22 13.13 -19.74 0.00
CA PHE A 22 13.28 -18.69 -1.01
C PHE A 22 14.72 -18.58 -1.49
N ARG A 23 14.88 -18.23 -2.78
CA ARG A 23 16.16 -18.03 -3.47
C ARG A 23 16.06 -16.83 -4.39
N LEU A 24 17.16 -16.09 -4.57
CA LEU A 24 17.24 -15.04 -5.58
C LEU A 24 17.38 -15.67 -6.97
N ALA A 25 16.76 -15.04 -7.98
CA ALA A 25 17.05 -15.37 -9.36
C ALA A 25 18.50 -14.94 -9.66
N SER A 26 19.42 -15.91 -9.78
CA SER A 26 20.84 -15.64 -9.92
C SER A 26 21.12 -14.79 -11.18
N PRO A 27 21.63 -13.55 -11.05
CA PRO A 27 22.07 -12.77 -12.21
C PRO A 27 23.32 -13.44 -12.81
N GLY A 28 23.34 -13.69 -14.12
CA GLY A 28 24.57 -14.04 -14.84
C GLY A 28 24.82 -15.52 -15.13
N LYS A 29 23.88 -16.43 -14.83
CA LYS A 29 23.92 -17.80 -15.39
C LYS A 29 22.93 -17.95 -16.53
N SER A 30 23.38 -18.45 -17.68
CA SER A 30 22.53 -18.75 -18.83
C SER A 30 21.81 -20.09 -18.63
N TRP A 31 20.48 -20.09 -18.71
CA TRP A 31 19.66 -21.28 -18.57
C TRP A 31 19.06 -21.69 -19.91
N ARG A 32 18.84 -23.00 -20.13
CA ARG A 32 17.99 -23.45 -21.25
C ARG A 32 16.54 -23.10 -20.95
N ARG A 33 15.83 -22.59 -21.96
CA ARG A 33 14.43 -22.11 -21.85
C ARG A 33 13.44 -23.18 -21.38
N ASP A 34 13.78 -24.45 -21.59
CA ASP A 34 12.92 -25.60 -21.32
C ASP A 34 13.19 -26.26 -19.96
N ALA A 35 14.14 -25.74 -19.17
CA ALA A 35 14.58 -26.32 -17.91
C ALA A 35 13.86 -25.75 -16.66
N VAL A 36 13.02 -24.73 -16.83
CA VAL A 36 12.36 -24.04 -15.72
C VAL A 36 10.89 -23.83 -16.04
N THR A 37 10.01 -24.51 -15.29
CA THR A 37 8.57 -24.30 -15.37
C THR A 37 8.15 -23.34 -14.26
N PHE A 38 7.69 -22.14 -14.63
CA PHE A 38 7.10 -21.19 -13.67
C PHE A 38 5.70 -20.77 -14.15
N ALA A 39 4.77 -20.64 -13.22
CA ALA A 39 3.47 -20.04 -13.49
C ALA A 39 3.51 -18.58 -12.99
N PRO A 40 3.61 -17.58 -13.89
CA PRO A 40 3.53 -16.19 -13.46
C PRO A 40 2.14 -15.97 -12.85
N LEU A 41 2.13 -15.56 -11.57
CA LEU A 41 0.89 -15.25 -10.86
C LEU A 41 0.33 -13.94 -11.42
N ARG A 42 -0.47 -14.02 -12.49
CA ARG A 42 -1.21 -12.88 -13.05
C ARG A 42 -2.45 -12.61 -12.19
N ARG A 43 -2.25 -12.05 -11.00
CA ARG A 43 -3.35 -11.50 -10.19
C ARG A 43 -3.31 -9.99 -10.33
N THR A 44 -4.43 -9.40 -10.74
CA THR A 44 -4.72 -7.99 -10.45
C THR A 44 -5.00 -7.93 -8.95
N PRO A 45 -4.13 -7.32 -8.11
CA PRO A 45 -4.34 -7.32 -6.67
C PRO A 45 -5.58 -6.50 -6.34
N HIS A 46 -6.69 -7.17 -6.06
CA HIS A 46 -7.89 -6.54 -5.51
C HIS A 46 -7.75 -6.54 -4.00
N VAL A 47 -7.09 -5.51 -3.48
CA VAL A 47 -6.68 -5.48 -2.07
C VAL A 47 -7.87 -5.20 -1.15
N LEU A 48 -8.73 -4.27 -1.55
CA LEU A 48 -10.00 -3.96 -0.89
C LEU A 48 -11.01 -3.57 -1.95
N THR A 49 -12.11 -4.32 -2.03
CA THR A 49 -13.17 -4.12 -3.04
C THR A 49 -14.53 -3.83 -2.40
N ARG A 50 -14.76 -4.25 -1.16
CA ARG A 50 -15.94 -3.92 -0.36
C ARG A 50 -15.59 -3.93 1.13
N LEU A 51 -16.09 -2.94 1.86
CA LEU A 51 -16.15 -2.96 3.31
C LEU A 51 -17.50 -3.56 3.73
N SER A 52 -17.48 -4.57 4.59
CA SER A 52 -18.66 -5.01 5.34
C SER A 52 -18.78 -4.10 6.57
N GLY A 53 -19.45 -2.95 6.42
CA GLY A 53 -19.39 -1.85 7.39
C GLY A 53 -20.17 -2.08 8.68
N LYS A 54 -19.49 -1.88 9.82
CA LYS A 54 -20.11 -1.44 11.08
C LYS A 54 -20.21 0.08 11.00
N ARG A 55 -21.38 0.69 11.24
CA ARG A 55 -21.51 2.16 11.32
C ARG A 55 -20.59 2.67 12.42
N VAL A 56 -19.65 3.53 12.04
CA VAL A 56 -18.86 4.33 12.98
C VAL A 56 -19.51 5.71 13.00
N GLU A 57 -19.90 6.17 14.18
CA GLU A 57 -20.40 7.53 14.35
C GLU A 57 -19.21 8.48 14.24
N ALA A 58 -19.15 9.27 13.17
CA ALA A 58 -18.08 10.24 13.01
C ALA A 58 -18.38 11.45 13.90
N CYS A 59 -17.41 11.82 14.73
CA CYS A 59 -17.36 13.12 15.41
C CYS A 59 -16.33 13.99 14.67
N PRO A 60 -16.65 14.51 13.47
CA PRO A 60 -15.67 15.24 12.71
C PRO A 60 -15.33 16.55 13.44
N ALA A 61 -14.03 16.82 13.57
CA ALA A 61 -13.53 18.12 14.02
C ALA A 61 -13.94 19.23 13.04
N VAL A 62 -14.21 18.86 11.78
CA VAL A 62 -14.68 19.74 10.72
C VAL A 62 -16.20 19.66 10.61
N LYS A 63 -16.88 20.79 10.73
CA LYS A 63 -18.33 20.90 10.60
C LYS A 63 -18.68 21.95 9.56
N GLY A 64 -19.72 21.71 8.79
CA GLY A 64 -20.26 22.66 7.82
C GLY A 64 -21.59 23.16 8.30
N GLU A 65 -21.79 24.47 8.20
CA GLU A 65 -23.12 25.04 8.26
C GLU A 65 -23.63 25.23 6.82
N ARG A 66 -24.81 24.68 6.50
CA ARG A 66 -25.32 24.64 5.13
C ARG A 66 -25.50 26.04 4.58
N GLY A 67 -24.71 26.38 3.55
CA GLY A 67 -24.74 27.67 2.88
C GLY A 67 -23.80 28.71 3.48
N GLU A 68 -23.01 28.36 4.50
CA GLU A 68 -22.12 29.29 5.20
C GLU A 68 -20.67 28.80 5.19
N SER A 69 -19.99 28.86 6.34
CA SER A 69 -18.59 28.49 6.49
C SER A 69 -18.41 27.03 6.89
N VAL A 70 -17.23 26.50 6.54
CA VAL A 70 -16.66 25.28 7.11
C VAL A 70 -15.84 25.68 8.33
N PHE A 71 -16.10 25.02 9.45
CA PHE A 71 -15.43 25.27 10.72
C PHE A 71 -14.58 24.07 11.10
N ARG A 72 -13.40 24.31 11.68
CA ARG A 72 -12.59 23.31 12.36
C ARG A 72 -12.34 23.79 13.78
N ASP A 73 -12.75 23.00 14.77
CA ASP A 73 -12.57 23.34 16.19
C ASP A 73 -13.13 24.74 16.57
N GLY A 74 -14.17 25.19 15.85
CA GLY A 74 -14.82 26.50 16.04
C GLY A 74 -14.25 27.64 15.20
N GLU A 75 -13.13 27.45 14.49
CA GLU A 75 -12.54 28.46 13.60
C GLU A 75 -13.02 28.25 12.16
N SER A 76 -13.41 29.33 11.47
CA SER A 76 -13.79 29.26 10.05
C SER A 76 -12.54 29.04 9.18
N ILE A 77 -12.53 27.95 8.40
CA ILE A 77 -11.40 27.54 7.56
C ILE A 77 -11.67 27.60 6.05
N ASP A 78 -12.93 27.54 5.62
CA ASP A 78 -13.34 27.65 4.21
C ASP A 78 -14.85 27.99 4.12
N GLN A 79 -15.39 28.10 2.91
CA GLN A 79 -16.82 28.19 2.63
C GLN A 79 -17.42 26.82 2.30
N TRP A 80 -18.63 26.55 2.76
CA TRP A 80 -19.36 25.32 2.47
C TRP A 80 -19.87 25.32 1.03
N ARG A 81 -19.64 24.23 0.29
CA ARG A 81 -19.93 24.13 -1.16
C ARG A 81 -20.83 22.95 -1.54
N GLY A 82 -21.70 22.51 -0.63
CA GLY A 82 -22.68 21.46 -0.92
C GLY A 82 -22.44 20.13 -0.21
N ARG A 83 -21.18 19.78 0.10
CA ARG A 83 -20.84 18.50 0.72
C ARG A 83 -19.52 18.55 1.45
N LEU A 84 -19.44 17.92 2.62
CA LEU A 84 -18.19 17.66 3.32
C LEU A 84 -17.81 16.19 3.23
N VAL A 85 -16.59 15.93 2.76
CA VAL A 85 -16.03 14.59 2.64
C VAL A 85 -14.71 14.49 3.38
N GLY A 86 -14.46 13.32 3.98
CA GLY A 86 -13.21 12.95 4.62
C GLY A 86 -12.60 11.74 3.91
N LEU A 87 -11.29 11.59 4.06
CA LEU A 87 -10.57 10.43 3.57
C LEU A 87 -9.91 9.71 4.75
N ALA A 88 -10.34 8.48 5.03
CA ALA A 88 -9.65 7.59 5.96
C ALA A 88 -8.61 6.79 5.17
N VAL A 89 -7.35 6.81 5.60
CA VAL A 89 -6.25 6.11 4.93
C VAL A 89 -5.53 5.22 5.94
N ASP A 90 -5.41 3.94 5.63
CA ASP A 90 -4.60 2.97 6.35
C ASP A 90 -3.38 2.58 5.50
N VAL A 91 -2.19 2.90 5.99
CA VAL A 91 -0.92 2.66 5.30
C VAL A 91 -0.19 1.49 5.96
N GLY A 92 -0.57 0.27 5.57
CA GLY A 92 0.15 -0.93 5.94
C GLY A 92 1.45 -1.11 5.15
N THR A 93 2.32 -2.02 5.60
CA THR A 93 3.60 -2.31 4.92
C THR A 93 3.38 -2.87 3.51
N THR A 94 2.37 -3.73 3.33
CA THR A 94 2.07 -4.38 2.04
C THR A 94 0.98 -3.68 1.25
N THR A 95 0.05 -3.03 1.96
CA THR A 95 -1.21 -2.54 1.41
C THR A 95 -1.46 -1.12 1.89
N VAL A 96 -1.99 -0.30 1.00
CA VAL A 96 -2.63 0.97 1.35
C VAL A 96 -4.12 0.81 1.09
N ALA A 97 -4.93 1.14 2.08
CA ALA A 97 -6.38 1.19 1.97
C ALA A 97 -6.86 2.63 2.17
N ALA A 98 -7.87 3.02 1.41
CA ALA A 98 -8.48 4.34 1.50
C ALA A 98 -10.00 4.25 1.42
N GLU A 99 -10.67 5.08 2.20
CA GLU A 99 -12.14 5.18 2.23
C GLU A 99 -12.55 6.64 2.22
N LEU A 100 -13.44 6.97 1.29
CA LEU A 100 -14.07 8.28 1.20
C LEU A 100 -15.36 8.25 2.02
N ILE A 101 -15.50 9.19 2.94
CA ILE A 101 -16.58 9.24 3.92
C ILE A 101 -17.31 10.57 3.79
N ASP A 102 -18.64 10.56 3.78
CA ASP A 102 -19.46 11.75 3.93
C ASP A 102 -19.47 12.17 5.41
N LEU A 103 -18.92 13.33 5.73
CA LEU A 103 -18.71 13.76 7.12
C LEU A 103 -20.00 14.23 7.80
N GLU A 104 -21.03 14.55 7.03
CA GLU A 104 -22.32 15.00 7.57
C GLU A 104 -23.20 13.80 7.98
N THR A 105 -23.12 12.72 7.20
CA THR A 105 -23.93 11.50 7.41
C THR A 105 -23.17 10.35 8.07
N SER A 106 -21.83 10.43 8.11
CA SER A 106 -20.91 9.34 8.46
C SER A 106 -21.02 8.11 7.54
N GLU A 107 -21.52 8.28 6.32
CA GLU A 107 -21.66 7.18 5.35
C GLU A 107 -20.40 7.01 4.49
N SER A 108 -20.04 5.76 4.23
CA SER A 108 -18.99 5.42 3.26
C SER A 108 -19.49 5.66 1.84
N LEU A 109 -18.77 6.48 1.08
CA LEU A 109 -19.07 6.79 -0.31
C LEU A 109 -18.37 5.84 -1.26
N CYS A 110 -17.09 5.54 -1.00
CA CYS A 110 -16.32 4.54 -1.74
C CYS A 110 -15.12 4.07 -0.91
N CYS A 111 -14.65 2.86 -1.22
CA CYS A 111 -13.42 2.33 -0.65
C CYS A 111 -12.56 1.70 -1.74
N GLY A 112 -11.25 1.69 -1.54
CA GLY A 112 -10.31 1.04 -2.42
C GLY A 112 -9.01 0.72 -1.68
N GLY A 113 -8.18 -0.09 -2.32
CA GLY A 113 -6.84 -0.34 -1.82
C GLY A 113 -5.92 -0.80 -2.93
N PHE A 114 -4.63 -0.55 -2.73
CA PHE A 114 -3.56 -0.89 -3.66
C PHE A 114 -2.35 -1.41 -2.90
N GLU A 115 -1.45 -2.08 -3.60
CA GLU A 115 -0.20 -2.52 -3.02
C GLU A 115 0.67 -1.32 -2.66
N ASN A 116 1.31 -1.37 -1.49
CA ASN A 116 2.15 -0.27 -1.05
C ASN A 116 3.34 -0.08 -2.02
N PRO A 117 3.44 1.09 -2.69
CA PRO A 117 4.47 1.35 -3.68
C PRO A 117 5.88 1.32 -3.07
N LYS A 118 6.02 1.46 -1.74
CA LYS A 118 7.30 1.34 -1.01
C LYS A 118 7.88 -0.08 -1.02
N ARG A 119 7.22 -1.06 -1.64
CA ARG A 119 7.71 -2.45 -1.78
C ARG A 119 9.10 -2.57 -2.41
N PHE A 120 9.54 -1.62 -3.23
CA PHE A 120 10.85 -1.71 -3.90
C PHE A 120 12.03 -1.59 -2.95
N GLY A 121 11.92 -0.86 -1.83
CA GLY A 121 13.02 -0.76 -0.88
C GLY A 121 12.90 -1.71 0.30
N GLY A 122 12.07 -2.75 0.19
CA GLY A 122 12.04 -3.86 1.15
C GLY A 122 10.65 -4.42 1.43
N SER A 123 10.64 -5.70 1.83
CA SER A 123 9.45 -6.42 2.28
C SER A 123 8.99 -6.04 3.69
N ASP A 124 9.86 -5.42 4.48
CA ASP A 124 9.63 -5.07 5.88
C ASP A 124 10.07 -3.63 6.19
N VAL A 125 9.78 -3.16 7.40
CA VAL A 125 10.06 -1.78 7.80
C VAL A 125 11.57 -1.51 7.95
N ILE A 126 12.33 -2.47 8.45
CA ILE A 126 13.77 -2.29 8.72
C ILE A 126 14.54 -2.16 7.42
N SER A 127 14.24 -3.01 6.43
CA SER A 127 14.82 -2.91 5.09
C SER A 127 14.50 -1.56 4.43
N ARG A 128 13.28 -1.03 4.60
CA ARG A 128 12.89 0.28 4.08
C ARG A 128 13.60 1.45 4.75
N VAL A 129 13.80 1.39 6.06
CA VAL A 129 14.61 2.39 6.78
C VAL A 129 16.04 2.38 6.26
N ALA A 130 16.64 1.20 6.10
CA ALA A 130 17.99 1.07 5.55
C ALA A 130 18.10 1.55 4.09
N TYR A 131 17.04 1.38 3.29
CA TYR A 131 16.97 1.93 1.94
C TYR A 131 16.93 3.46 1.95
N ASP A 132 16.05 4.05 2.77
CA ASP A 132 15.83 5.50 2.82
C ASP A 132 17.05 6.25 3.39
N LEU A 133 17.84 5.63 4.28
CA LEU A 133 19.13 6.17 4.72
C LEU A 133 20.13 6.37 3.55
N ARG A 134 20.00 5.61 2.46
CA ARG A 134 20.85 5.71 1.27
C ARG A 134 20.20 6.51 0.13
N HIS A 135 18.88 6.55 0.08
CA HIS A 135 18.08 7.14 -1.01
C HIS A 135 16.99 8.06 -0.45
N GLY A 136 17.41 9.03 0.36
CA GLY A 136 16.54 9.85 1.18
C GLY A 136 15.36 10.45 0.42
N GLY A 137 14.15 10.17 0.89
CA GLY A 137 12.92 10.76 0.38
C GLY A 137 12.26 10.00 -0.77
N GLU A 138 12.93 9.02 -1.40
CA GLU A 138 12.31 8.19 -2.44
C GLU A 138 11.12 7.39 -1.89
N MET A 139 11.22 6.90 -0.65
CA MET A 139 10.11 6.23 0.04
C MET A 139 8.89 7.12 0.19
N HIS A 140 9.11 8.40 0.52
CA HIS A 140 8.03 9.37 0.66
C HIS A 140 7.42 9.74 -0.70
N GLN A 141 8.26 9.95 -1.72
CA GLN A 141 7.79 10.25 -3.08
C GLN A 141 6.96 9.11 -3.67
N ALA A 142 7.35 7.86 -3.41
CA ALA A 142 6.62 6.69 -3.90
C ALA A 142 5.17 6.63 -3.40
N ILE A 143 4.91 7.03 -2.15
CA ILE A 143 3.55 7.01 -1.60
C ILE A 143 2.72 8.23 -2.02
N ILE A 144 3.36 9.39 -2.26
CA ILE A 144 2.66 10.59 -2.72
C ILE A 144 2.20 10.47 -4.18
N LYS A 145 2.98 9.78 -5.02
CA LYS A 145 2.71 9.64 -6.46
C LYS A 145 1.80 8.47 -6.83
N ALA A 146 1.30 7.75 -5.82
CA ALA A 146 0.52 6.53 -6.01
C ALA A 146 -0.91 6.79 -6.46
#